data_AF-A0A179CZM1-F1
#
_entry.id   AF-A0A179CZM1-F1
#
_cell.length_a   1.000
_cell.length_b   1.000
_cell.length_c   1.000
_cell.angle_alpha   90.00
_cell.angle_beta   90.00
_cell.angle_gamma   90.00
#
_symmetry.space_group_name_H-M   'P 1'
#
loop_
_entity.id
_entity.type
_entity.pdbx_description
1 polymer ?
#
loop_
_entity_poly.entity_id
_entity_poly.type
_entity_poly.pdbx_seq_one_letter_code
_entity_poly.pdbx_strand_id
1 'polypeptide(L)'
;MENQLAELKNEIEALRTAQEELQLLLGAQKLLFNAVAATLDKEKKQAISQAIYEMLNSHAVFSDPEPVVLAARNHLLTFANLMAQQADEQSPE
;
A
#
# COMPACT_ATOMS: atom_id res chain seq x y z
N MET A 1 -36.90 -14.88 -7.95
CA MET A 1 -35.92 -14.24 -8.85
C MET A 1 -35.80 -12.74 -8.60
N GLU A 2 -36.87 -11.95 -8.47
CA GLU A 2 -36.75 -10.51 -8.19
C GLU A 2 -36.02 -10.16 -6.88
N ASN A 3 -36.27 -10.89 -5.79
CA ASN A 3 -35.56 -10.67 -4.51
C ASN A 3 -34.05 -10.96 -4.60
N GLN A 4 -33.64 -12.00 -5.32
CA GLN A 4 -32.21 -12.32 -5.47
C GLN A 4 -31.46 -11.25 -6.28
N LEU A 5 -32.13 -10.64 -7.27
CA LEU A 5 -31.56 -9.53 -8.04
C LEU A 5 -31.42 -8.25 -7.20
N ALA A 6 -32.37 -7.99 -6.30
CA ALA A 6 -32.31 -6.86 -5.38
C ALA A 6 -31.20 -7.04 -4.33
N GLU A 7 -31.05 -8.25 -3.78
CA GLU A 7 -29.97 -8.61 -2.85
C GLU A 7 -28.60 -8.45 -3.50
N LEU A 8 -28.39 -8.99 -4.71
CA LEU A 8 -27.14 -8.83 -5.46
C LEU A 8 -26.80 -7.37 -5.76
N LYS A 9 -27.80 -6.53 -6.07
CA LYS A 9 -27.58 -5.09 -6.27
C LYS A 9 -27.11 -4.41 -4.99
N ASN A 10 -27.73 -4.73 -3.85
CA ASN A 10 -27.34 -4.19 -2.56
C ASN A 10 -25.92 -4.61 -2.17
N GLU A 11 -25.54 -5.88 -2.43
CA GLU A 11 -24.18 -6.36 -2.20
C GLU A 11 -23.15 -5.63 -3.09
N ILE A 12 -23.47 -5.43 -4.38
CA ILE A 12 -22.60 -4.67 -5.29
C ILE A 12 -22.43 -3.23 -4.81
N GLU A 13 -23.50 -2.58 -4.36
CA GLU A 13 -23.46 -1.22 -3.83
C GLU A 13 -22.57 -1.15 -2.57
N ALA A 14 -22.77 -2.09 -1.64
CA ALA A 14 -21.95 -2.19 -0.42
C ALA A 14 -20.46 -2.42 -0.74
N LEU A 15 -20.16 -3.29 -1.70
CA LEU A 15 -18.79 -3.54 -2.15
C LEU A 15 -18.16 -2.30 -2.82
N ARG A 16 -18.93 -1.53 -3.59
CA ARG A 16 -18.46 -0.26 -4.17
C ARG A 16 -18.14 0.77 -3.10
N THR A 17 -19.02 0.94 -2.11
CA THR A 17 -18.76 1.85 -0.99
C THR A 17 -17.49 1.43 -0.23
N ALA A 18 -17.35 0.15 0.09
CA ALA A 18 -16.15 -0.36 0.75
C ALA A 18 -14.88 -0.13 -0.11
N GLN A 19 -14.99 -0.25 -1.44
CA GLN A 19 -13.89 0.03 -2.36
C GLN A 19 -13.49 1.51 -2.35
N GLU A 20 -14.47 2.43 -2.36
CA GLU A 20 -14.21 3.88 -2.29
C GLU A 20 -13.55 4.27 -0.96
N GLU A 21 -14.02 3.71 0.16
CA GLU A 21 -13.43 3.92 1.49
C GLU A 21 -11.98 3.42 1.54
N LEU A 22 -11.70 2.24 0.99
CA LEU A 22 -10.35 1.69 0.91
C LEU A 22 -9.43 2.57 0.04
N GLN A 23 -9.94 3.12 -1.07
CA GLN A 23 -9.18 4.05 -1.91
C GLN A 23 -8.86 5.35 -1.19
N LEU A 24 -9.81 5.91 -0.43
CA LEU A 24 -9.59 7.10 0.38
C LEU A 24 -8.53 6.86 1.46
N LEU A 25 -8.62 5.74 2.17
CA LEU A 25 -7.64 5.35 3.18
C LEU A 25 -6.24 5.16 2.58
N LEU A 26 -6.14 4.51 1.41
CA LEU A 26 -4.88 4.35 0.69
C LEU A 26 -4.30 5.70 0.26
N GLY A 27 -5.14 6.62 -0.23
CA GLY A 27 -4.74 7.98 -0.58
C GLY A 27 -4.19 8.74 0.62
N ALA A 28 -4.89 8.70 1.75
CA ALA A 28 -4.45 9.31 3.00
C ALA A 28 -3.13 8.71 3.50
N GLN A 29 -2.98 7.39 3.45
CA GLN A 29 -1.76 6.69 3.85
C GLN A 29 -0.57 7.11 2.98
N LYS A 30 -0.75 7.24 1.66
CA LYS A 30 0.29 7.73 0.74
C LYS A 30 0.72 9.16 1.08
N LEU A 31 -0.22 10.03 1.42
CA LEU A 31 0.09 11.40 1.85
C LEU A 31 0.89 11.42 3.16
N LEU A 32 0.49 10.63 4.15
CA LEU A 32 1.23 10.48 5.41
C LEU A 32 2.64 9.95 5.17
N PHE A 33 2.78 8.94 4.32
CA PHE A 33 4.07 8.39 3.92
C PHE A 33 4.97 9.41 3.24
N ASN A 34 4.44 10.21 2.30
CA ASN A 34 5.17 11.31 1.69
C ASN A 34 5.63 12.34 2.72
N ALA A 35 4.76 12.71 3.67
CA ALA A 35 5.08 13.67 4.72
C ALA A 35 6.20 13.15 5.65
N VAL A 36 6.13 11.87 6.06
CA VAL A 36 7.19 11.23 6.85
C VAL A 36 8.48 11.18 6.04
N ALA A 37 8.44 10.70 4.80
CA ALA A 37 9.60 10.62 3.92
C ALA A 37 10.29 11.97 3.74
N ALA A 38 9.54 13.06 3.60
CA ALA A 38 10.09 14.42 3.47
C ALA A 38 10.94 14.87 4.68
N THR A 39 10.72 14.28 5.87
CA THR A 39 11.49 14.59 7.09
C THR A 39 12.71 13.71 7.29
N LEU A 40 12.85 12.64 6.50
CA LEU A 40 13.96 11.70 6.59
C LEU A 40 15.12 12.12 5.70
N ASP A 41 16.33 11.91 6.20
CA ASP A 41 17.55 11.96 5.41
C ASP A 41 17.66 10.73 4.47
N LYS A 42 18.56 10.84 3.51
CA LYS A 42 18.80 9.82 2.47
C LYS A 42 19.06 8.43 3.06
N GLU A 43 19.92 8.34 4.07
CA GLU A 43 20.32 7.06 4.67
C GLU A 43 19.13 6.35 5.32
N LYS A 44 18.30 7.09 6.07
CA LYS A 44 17.08 6.54 6.68
C LYS A 44 16.08 6.08 5.64
N LYS A 45 15.90 6.82 4.54
CA LYS A 45 15.02 6.41 3.44
C LYS A 45 15.48 5.10 2.81
N GLN A 46 16.78 4.98 2.53
CA GLN A 46 17.37 3.76 1.98
C GLN A 46 17.23 2.58 2.95
N ALA A 47 17.51 2.79 4.24
CA ALA A 47 17.37 1.75 5.25
C ALA A 47 15.93 1.25 5.39
N ILE A 48 14.94 2.15 5.36
CA ILE A 48 13.52 1.78 5.40
C ILE A 48 13.13 1.00 4.14
N SER A 49 13.53 1.48 2.95
CA SER A 49 13.25 0.78 1.70
C SER A 49 13.81 -0.64 1.72
N GLN A 50 15.08 -0.79 2.11
CA GLN A 50 15.78 -2.06 2.21
C GLN A 50 15.12 -3.00 3.23
N ALA A 51 14.80 -2.50 4.44
CA ALA A 51 14.14 -3.30 5.47
C ALA A 51 12.78 -3.84 5.01
N ILE A 52 12.01 -3.04 4.28
CA ILE A 52 10.73 -3.50 3.71
C ILE A 52 10.98 -4.57 2.65
N TYR A 53 11.94 -4.37 1.74
CA TYR A 53 12.30 -5.39 0.75
C TYR A 53 12.72 -6.71 1.38
N GLU A 54 13.55 -6.66 2.43
CA GLU A 54 13.97 -7.84 3.17
C GLU A 54 12.78 -8.53 3.84
N MET A 55 11.93 -7.77 4.53
CA MET A 55 10.73 -8.30 5.17
C MET A 55 9.80 -8.99 4.17
N LEU A 56 9.52 -8.36 3.03
CA LEU A 56 8.63 -8.90 2.00
C LEU A 56 9.17 -10.18 1.35
N ASN A 57 10.49 -10.36 1.27
CA ASN A 57 11.12 -11.51 0.63
C ASN A 57 11.52 -12.62 1.61
N SER A 58 11.63 -12.32 2.90
CA SER A 58 12.05 -13.29 3.93
C SER A 58 10.88 -13.93 4.67
N HIS A 59 9.73 -13.25 4.79
CA HIS A 59 8.59 -13.77 5.53
C HIS A 59 7.55 -14.43 4.62
N ALA A 60 7.30 -15.72 4.85
CA ALA A 60 6.37 -16.54 4.08
C ALA A 60 4.93 -16.00 4.05
N VAL A 61 4.53 -15.23 5.08
CA VAL A 61 3.20 -14.60 5.14
C VAL A 61 2.93 -13.71 3.93
N PHE A 62 3.95 -13.08 3.33
CA PHE A 62 3.79 -12.23 2.16
C PHE A 62 3.82 -12.99 0.82
N SER A 63 3.92 -14.32 0.86
CA SER A 63 3.81 -15.19 -0.32
C SER A 63 2.43 -15.85 -0.44
N ASP A 64 1.53 -15.59 0.50
CA ASP A 64 0.17 -16.13 0.49
C ASP A 64 -0.68 -15.44 -0.60
N PRO A 65 -1.42 -16.20 -1.44
CA PRO A 65 -2.29 -15.63 -2.48
C PRO A 65 -3.58 -14.99 -1.95
N GLU A 66 -3.83 -14.97 -0.64
CA GLU A 66 -4.99 -14.30 -0.06
C GLU A 66 -5.07 -12.82 -0.47
N PRO A 67 -6.25 -12.30 -0.88
CA PRO A 67 -6.39 -10.91 -1.35
C PRO A 67 -5.90 -9.86 -0.36
N VAL A 68 -6.08 -10.09 0.94
CA VAL A 68 -5.64 -9.18 2.00
C VAL A 68 -4.11 -9.13 2.10
N VAL A 69 -3.45 -10.26 1.93
CA VAL A 69 -1.98 -10.37 1.93
C VAL A 69 -1.42 -9.68 0.69
N LEU A 70 -2.01 -9.92 -0.48
CA LEU A 70 -1.61 -9.27 -1.73
C LEU A 70 -1.74 -7.75 -1.65
N ALA A 71 -2.85 -7.25 -1.08
CA ALA A 71 -3.05 -5.82 -0.86
C ALA A 71 -2.00 -5.22 0.08
N ALA A 72 -1.75 -5.88 1.22
CA ALA A 72 -0.71 -5.45 2.17
C ALA A 72 0.68 -5.43 1.54
N ARG A 73 1.04 -6.48 0.79
CA ARG A 73 2.30 -6.59 0.05
C ARG A 73 2.47 -5.45 -0.95
N ASN A 74 1.43 -5.15 -1.74
CA ASN A 74 1.46 -4.09 -2.74
C ASN A 74 1.62 -2.69 -2.11
N HIS A 75 0.98 -2.44 -0.97
CA HIS A 75 1.12 -1.18 -0.25
C HIS A 75 2.55 -0.99 0.30
N LEU A 76 3.11 -2.01 0.92
CA LEU A 76 4.48 -2.00 1.43
C LEU A 76 5.51 -1.80 0.32
N LEU A 77 5.33 -2.50 -0.81
CA LEU A 77 6.20 -2.35 -1.98
C LEU A 77 6.14 -0.93 -2.56
N THR A 78 4.93 -0.35 -2.66
CA THR A 78 4.75 1.03 -3.12
C THR A 78 5.49 2.01 -2.22
N PHE A 79 5.44 1.80 -0.90
CA PHE A 79 6.14 2.66 0.06
C PHE A 79 7.66 2.51 -0.01
N ALA A 80 8.18 1.28 -0.13
CA ALA A 80 9.61 1.02 -0.30
C ALA A 80 10.17 1.70 -1.56
N ASN A 81 9.42 1.62 -2.67
CA ASN A 81 9.78 2.29 -3.93
C ASN A 81 9.81 3.80 -3.82
N LEU A 82 8.82 4.39 -3.16
CA LEU A 82 8.77 5.82 -2.90
C LEU A 82 9.98 6.28 -2.07
N MET A 83 10.34 5.53 -1.02
CA MET A 83 11.50 5.84 -0.19
C MET A 83 12.82 5.77 -0.98
N ALA A 84 12.99 4.73 -1.81
CA ALA A 84 14.17 4.61 -2.68
C ALA A 84 14.26 5.77 -3.66
N GLN A 85 13.17 6.07 -4.37
CA GLN A 85 13.12 7.18 -5.33
C GLN A 85 13.50 8.51 -4.68
N GLN A 86 12.91 8.84 -3.53
CA GLN A 86 13.19 10.10 -2.84
C GLN A 86 14.60 10.15 -2.20
N ALA A 87 15.23 9.00 -1.97
CA ALA A 87 16.62 8.95 -1.52
C ALA A 87 17.58 9.26 -2.67
N ASP A 88 17.27 8.76 -3.88
CA ASP A 88 18.05 9.03 -5.09
C ASP A 88 17.93 10.49 -5.53
N GLU A 89 16.73 11.08 -5.41
CA GLU A 89 16.47 12.52 -5.65
C GLU A 89 17.23 13.45 -4.67
N GLN A 90 17.66 12.93 -3.51
CA GLN A 90 18.47 13.66 -2.54
C GLN A 90 19.99 13.46 -2.73
N SER A 91 20.42 12.71 -3.75
CA SER A 91 21.84 12.54 -4.05
C SER A 91 22.38 13.78 -4.77
N PRO A 92 23.48 14.39 -4.31
CA PRO A 92 24.17 15.38 -5.12
C PRO A 92 24.77 14.67 -6.36
N GLU A 93 24.60 15.28 -7.54
CA GLU A 93 25.32 14.91 -8.77
C GLU A 93 26.84 14.93 -8.57
#